data_AF-A0AAW6B9V3-F1
#
_entry.id   AF-A0AAW6B9V3-F1
#
_cell.length_a   1.000
_cell.length_b   1.000
_cell.length_c   1.000
_cell.angle_alpha   90.00
_cell.angle_beta   90.00
_cell.angle_gamma   90.00
#
_symmetry.space_group_name_H-M   'P 1'
#
loop_
_entity.id
_entity.type
_entity.pdbx_description
1 polymer ?
#
loop_
_entity_poly.entity_id
_entity_poly.type
_entity_poly.pdbx_seq_one_letter_code
_entity_poly.pdbx_strand_id
1 'polypeptide(L)'
;MRNLWLFPGQGGQNPGMLDQVNPQLKEQVEKWTKVKLLDTAEGYQDSVQIQLSILLLQIDQVDQLKKLGWQPTLVAGHSLGIFAAAYAAGVINKEDVRAKQMQECYP
;
A
#
# COMPACT_ATOMS: atom_id res chain seq x y z
N MET A 1 -14.00 15.33 -15.67
CA MET A 1 -13.37 16.04 -14.54
C MET A 1 -11.93 15.53 -14.42
N ARG A 2 -10.92 16.40 -14.29
CA ARG A 2 -9.54 15.94 -14.03
C ARG A 2 -9.37 15.77 -12.53
N ASN A 3 -8.80 14.65 -12.09
CA ASN A 3 -8.56 14.35 -10.68
C ASN A 3 -7.09 13.95 -10.47
N LEU A 4 -6.61 14.20 -9.26
CA LEU A 4 -5.26 13.83 -8.82
C LEU A 4 -5.43 12.91 -7.60
N TRP A 5 -4.84 11.72 -7.66
CA TRP A 5 -4.77 10.82 -6.51
C TRP A 5 -3.41 10.99 -5.84
N LEU A 6 -3.42 11.35 -4.55
CA LEU A 6 -2.24 11.61 -3.74
C LEU A 6 -2.06 10.51 -2.71
N PHE A 7 -0.86 9.94 -2.66
CA PHE A 7 -0.51 8.84 -1.78
C PHE A 7 0.53 9.30 -0.76
N PRO A 8 0.19 9.37 0.54
CA PRO A 8 1.15 9.74 1.58
C PRO A 8 2.18 8.63 1.83
N GLY A 9 3.32 9.01 2.40
CA GLY A 9 4.30 8.07 2.94
C GLY A 9 3.98 7.68 4.40
N GLN A 10 5.00 7.23 5.12
CA GLN A 10 4.91 6.93 6.55
C GLN A 10 4.77 8.22 7.38
N GLY A 11 3.97 8.16 8.45
CA GLY A 11 3.75 9.22 9.43
C GLY A 11 2.30 9.35 9.90
N GLY A 12 1.33 8.89 9.10
CA GLY A 12 -0.11 9.00 9.40
C GLY A 12 -0.82 7.68 9.75
N GLN A 13 -0.08 6.58 9.84
CA GLN A 13 -0.61 5.25 10.19
C GLN A 13 -1.10 5.18 11.64
N ASN A 14 -2.13 4.37 11.88
CA ASN A 14 -2.69 4.10 13.21
C ASN A 14 -3.06 2.61 13.34
N PRO A 15 -2.97 2.00 14.53
CA PRO A 15 -3.43 0.63 14.75
C PRO A 15 -4.89 0.43 14.32
N GLY A 16 -5.20 -0.73 13.73
CA GLY A 16 -6.52 -1.07 13.19
C GLY A 16 -6.81 -0.52 11.78
N MET A 17 -5.84 0.16 11.14
CA MET A 17 -6.07 0.76 9.82
C MET A 17 -6.32 -0.27 8.71
N LEU A 18 -5.99 -1.55 8.93
CA LEU A 18 -6.23 -2.63 7.99
C LEU A 18 -7.58 -3.31 8.21
N ASP A 19 -8.40 -2.93 9.19
CA ASP A 19 -9.66 -3.63 9.50
C ASP A 19 -10.60 -3.76 8.29
N GLN A 20 -10.64 -2.74 7.44
CA GLN A 20 -11.50 -2.70 6.25
C GLN A 20 -10.80 -3.20 4.98
N VAL A 21 -9.51 -3.55 5.06
CA VAL A 21 -8.76 -4.06 3.92
C VAL A 21 -9.23 -5.47 3.58
N ASN A 22 -9.40 -5.74 2.29
CA ASN A 22 -9.77 -7.05 1.77
C ASN A 22 -8.92 -8.19 2.36
N PRO A 23 -9.53 -9.16 3.07
CA PRO A 23 -8.81 -10.28 3.68
C PRO A 23 -7.98 -11.10 2.69
N GLN A 24 -8.48 -11.32 1.46
CA GLN A 24 -7.74 -12.06 0.43
C GLN A 24 -6.44 -11.32 0.04
N LEU A 25 -6.45 -9.99 0.06
CA LEU A 25 -5.25 -9.21 -0.24
C LEU A 25 -4.22 -9.31 0.88
N LYS A 26 -4.66 -9.34 2.15
CA LYS A 26 -3.77 -9.62 3.30
C LYS A 26 -3.08 -10.98 3.16
N GLU A 27 -3.84 -12.02 2.83
CA GLU A 27 -3.30 -13.37 2.60
C GLU A 27 -2.30 -13.43 1.44
N GLN A 28 -2.58 -12.71 0.35
CA GLN A 28 -1.68 -12.63 -0.81
C GLN A 28 -0.37 -11.94 -0.44
N VAL A 29 -0.42 -10.82 0.27
CA VAL A 29 0.78 -10.11 0.74
C VAL A 29 1.61 -11.00 1.67
N GLU A 30 1.00 -11.73 2.60
CA GLU A 30 1.71 -12.70 3.44
C GLU A 30 2.40 -13.79 2.59
N LYS A 31 1.72 -14.30 1.55
CA LYS A 31 2.32 -15.30 0.64
C LYS A 31 3.51 -14.76 -0.15
N TRP A 32 3.42 -13.52 -0.66
CA TRP A 32 4.46 -12.89 -1.47
C TRP A 32 5.67 -12.46 -0.63
N THR A 33 5.44 -11.89 0.54
CA THR A 33 6.49 -11.27 1.36
C THR A 33 7.01 -12.17 2.47
N LYS A 34 6.27 -13.22 2.82
CA LYS A 34 6.49 -14.05 4.04
C LYS A 34 6.35 -13.25 5.35
N VAL A 35 5.75 -12.07 5.29
CA VAL A 35 5.48 -11.23 6.46
C VAL A 35 4.00 -11.33 6.80
N LYS A 36 3.70 -11.85 8.00
CA LYS A 36 2.36 -11.78 8.58
C LYS A 36 2.19 -10.42 9.25
N LEU A 37 1.36 -9.56 8.66
CA LEU A 37 1.17 -8.19 9.15
C LEU A 37 0.46 -8.19 10.51
N LEU A 38 1.05 -7.50 11.47
CA LEU A 38 0.43 -7.19 12.76
C LEU A 38 -0.08 -5.75 12.72
N ASP A 39 -1.40 -5.58 12.66
CA ASP A 39 -2.07 -4.27 12.67
C ASP A 39 -2.20 -3.72 14.09
N THR A 40 -1.08 -3.59 14.79
CA THR A 40 -0.99 -3.10 16.17
C THR A 40 0.14 -2.08 16.33
N ALA A 41 0.13 -1.34 17.43
CA ALA A 41 1.17 -0.36 17.72
C ALA A 41 2.57 -1.01 17.83
N GLU A 42 2.63 -2.22 18.38
CA GLU A 42 3.84 -3.03 18.51
C GLU A 42 4.32 -3.52 17.14
N GLY A 43 3.41 -4.01 16.29
CA GLY A 43 3.73 -4.41 14.91
C GLY A 43 4.34 -3.26 14.11
N TYR A 44 3.85 -2.04 14.34
CA TYR A 44 4.32 -0.84 13.66
C TYR A 44 5.66 -0.27 14.16
N GLN A 45 6.30 -0.90 15.15
CA GLN A 45 7.70 -0.60 15.47
C GLN A 45 8.67 -1.18 14.43
N ASP A 46 8.23 -2.17 13.64
CA ASP A 46 8.99 -2.76 12.55
C ASP A 46 8.74 -1.98 11.24
N SER A 47 9.82 -1.51 10.61
CA SER A 47 9.75 -0.69 9.40
C SER A 47 9.19 -1.45 8.20
N VAL A 48 9.41 -2.76 8.10
CA VAL A 48 8.86 -3.58 7.02
C VAL A 48 7.36 -3.76 7.23
N GLN A 49 6.94 -4.08 8.45
CA GLN A 49 5.51 -4.27 8.75
C GLN A 49 4.71 -2.98 8.54
N ILE A 50 5.21 -1.84 9.02
CA ILE A 50 4.50 -0.57 8.87
C ILE A 50 4.42 -0.13 7.41
N GLN A 51 5.49 -0.30 6.63
CA GLN A 51 5.52 0.07 5.21
C GLN A 51 4.62 -0.82 4.36
N LEU A 52 4.66 -2.15 4.58
CA LEU A 52 3.76 -3.08 3.91
C LEU A 52 2.30 -2.81 4.27
N SER A 53 2.01 -2.51 5.54
CA SER A 53 0.65 -2.18 5.98
C SER A 53 0.12 -0.92 5.29
N ILE A 54 0.92 0.16 5.22
CA ILE A 54 0.53 1.40 4.54
C ILE A 54 0.27 1.14 3.05
N LEU A 55 1.19 0.45 2.37
CA LEU A 55 1.04 0.14 0.95
C LEU A 55 -0.20 -0.71 0.67
N LEU A 56 -0.41 -1.74 1.48
CA LEU A 56 -1.54 -2.65 1.37
C LEU A 56 -2.87 -1.90 1.48
N LEU A 57 -2.99 -1.00 2.46
CA LEU A 57 -4.15 -0.13 2.62
C LEU A 57 -4.39 0.73 1.37
N GLN A 58 -3.34 1.35 0.84
CA GLN A 58 -3.44 2.22 -0.34
C GLN A 58 -3.82 1.45 -1.61
N ILE A 59 -3.29 0.23 -1.80
CA ILE A 59 -3.67 -0.66 -2.92
C ILE A 59 -5.14 -1.05 -2.83
N ASP A 60 -5.62 -1.41 -1.64
CA ASP A 60 -7.01 -1.77 -1.44
C ASP A 60 -7.95 -0.58 -1.71
N GLN A 61 -7.58 0.63 -1.27
CA GLN A 61 -8.31 1.86 -1.58
C GLN A 61 -8.36 2.16 -3.09
N VAL A 62 -7.24 1.97 -3.80
CA VAL A 62 -7.19 2.09 -5.27
C VAL A 62 -8.15 1.11 -5.93
N ASP A 63 -8.15 -0.15 -5.49
CA ASP A 63 -9.06 -1.17 -6.02
C ASP A 63 -10.52 -0.81 -5.77
N GLN A 64 -10.86 -0.34 -4.57
CA GLN A 64 -12.21 0.09 -4.23
C GLN A 64 -12.66 1.24 -5.14
N LEU A 65 -11.83 2.26 -5.34
CA LEU A 65 -12.14 3.37 -6.25
C LEU A 65 -12.29 2.92 -7.70
N LYS A 66 -11.39 2.05 -8.19
CA LYS A 66 -11.47 1.48 -9.55
C LYS A 66 -12.72 0.64 -9.74
N LYS A 67 -13.13 -0.16 -8.75
CA LYS A 67 -14.39 -0.93 -8.77
C LYS A 67 -15.63 -0.03 -8.85
N LEU A 68 -15.57 1.16 -8.25
CA LEU A 68 -16.61 2.19 -8.35
C LEU A 68 -16.57 2.97 -9.68
N GLY A 69 -15.68 2.62 -10.62
CA GLY A 69 -15.57 3.25 -11.93
C GLY A 69 -14.69 4.51 -11.96
N TRP A 70 -14.01 4.84 -10.86
CA TRP A 70 -13.10 5.99 -10.83
C TRP A 70 -11.73 5.63 -11.39
N GLN A 71 -11.12 6.59 -12.09
CA GLN A 71 -9.75 6.50 -12.59
C GLN A 71 -9.01 7.82 -12.33
N PRO A 72 -7.71 7.77 -11.96
CA PRO A 72 -6.89 8.96 -11.82
C PRO A 72 -6.56 9.58 -13.18
N THR A 73 -6.58 10.91 -13.28
CA THR A 73 -5.96 11.63 -14.40
C THR A 73 -4.46 11.81 -14.14
N LEU A 74 -4.12 12.06 -12.88
CA LEU A 74 -2.76 12.24 -12.39
C LEU A 74 -2.60 11.45 -11.09
N VAL A 75 -1.37 10.99 -10.83
CA VAL A 75 -1.00 10.36 -9.55
C VAL A 75 0.27 11.03 -9.03
N ALA A 76 0.40 11.11 -7.71
CA ALA A 76 1.65 11.46 -7.06
C ALA A 76 1.75 10.76 -5.71
N GLY A 77 2.97 10.34 -5.36
CA GLY A 77 3.26 9.66 -4.11
C GLY A 77 4.46 10.28 -3.42
N HIS A 78 4.37 10.46 -2.11
CA HIS A 78 5.47 10.93 -1.29
C HIS A 78 6.20 9.76 -0.63
N SER A 79 7.52 9.64 -0.85
CA SER A 79 8.34 8.55 -0.29
C SER A 79 7.71 7.18 -0.60
N LEU A 80 7.37 6.38 0.41
CA LEU A 80 6.67 5.09 0.26
C LEU A 80 5.40 5.16 -0.61
N GLY A 81 4.67 6.28 -0.58
CA GLY A 81 3.45 6.46 -1.37
C GLY A 81 3.69 6.36 -2.89
N ILE A 82 4.94 6.45 -3.36
CA ILE A 82 5.29 6.31 -4.78
C ILE A 82 4.86 4.95 -5.35
N PHE A 83 4.90 3.89 -4.54
CA PHE A 83 4.52 2.55 -4.97
C PHE A 83 3.01 2.46 -5.22
N ALA A 84 2.18 3.02 -4.33
CA ALA A 84 0.73 3.07 -4.56
C ALA A 84 0.37 3.99 -5.74
N ALA A 85 1.10 5.09 -5.95
CA ALA A 85 0.94 5.93 -7.13
C ALA A 85 1.25 5.16 -8.42
N ALA A 86 2.36 4.41 -8.46
CA ALA A 86 2.74 3.56 -9.58
C ALA A 86 1.69 2.47 -9.86
N TYR A 87 1.14 1.84 -8.81
CA TYR A 87 0.06 0.86 -8.92
C TYR A 87 -1.23 1.51 -9.48
N ALA A 88 -1.62 2.68 -8.96
CA ALA A 88 -2.77 3.42 -9.44
C ALA A 88 -2.66 3.76 -10.92
N ALA A 89 -1.46 4.15 -11.38
CA ALA A 89 -1.13 4.42 -12.78
C ALA A 89 -0.96 3.16 -13.66
N GLY A 90 -1.00 1.95 -13.09
CA GLY A 90 -0.83 0.70 -13.84
C GLY A 90 0.61 0.43 -14.30
N VAL A 91 1.60 1.07 -13.69
CA VAL A 91 3.04 0.85 -13.98
C VAL A 91 3.52 -0.45 -13.34
N ILE A 92 2.96 -0.80 -12.18
CA ILE A 92 3.26 -2.03 -11.44
C ILE A 92 1.96 -2.75 -11.06
N ASN A 93 2.06 -4.05 -10.77
CA ASN A 93 0.98 -4.90 -10.31
C ASN A 93 1.07 -5.16 -8.80
N LYS A 94 0.06 -5.82 -8.22
CA LYS A 94 0.04 -6.13 -6.78
C LYS A 94 1.16 -7.09 -6.38
N GLU A 95 1.54 -7.99 -7.27
CA GLU A 95 2.61 -8.97 -7.08
C GLU A 95 4.00 -8.31 -7.00
N ASP A 96 4.11 -7.06 -7.47
CA ASP A 96 5.32 -6.24 -7.35
C ASP A 96 5.48 -5.63 -5.95
N VAL A 97 4.51 -5.84 -5.06
CA VAL A 97 4.65 -5.61 -3.61
C VAL A 97 5.68 -6.59 -3.06
N ARG A 98 6.96 -6.26 -3.22
CA ARG A 98 8.09 -7.03 -2.72
C ARG A 98 8.76 -6.25 -1.60
N ALA A 99 8.65 -6.77 -0.38
CA ALA A 99 9.37 -6.27 0.80
C ALA A 99 10.88 -6.08 0.52
N LYS A 100 11.47 -6.95 -0.32
CA LYS A 100 12.88 -6.90 -0.71
C LYS A 100 13.23 -5.69 -1.58
N GLN A 101 12.38 -5.31 -2.54
CA GLN A 101 12.63 -4.12 -3.36
C GLN A 101 12.39 -2.82 -2.57
N MET A 102 11.46 -2.82 -1.61
CA MET A 102 11.28 -1.69 -0.69
C MET A 102 12.52 -1.45 0.18
N GLN A 103 13.18 -2.52 0.64
CA GLN A 103 14.46 -2.44 1.33
C GLN A 103 15.61 -2.00 0.40
N GLU A 104 15.65 -2.48 -0.84
CA GLU A 104 16.70 -2.11 -1.81
C GLU A 104 16.59 -0.66 -2.28
N CYS A 105 15.39 -0.07 -2.31
CA CYS A 105 15.17 1.31 -2.72
C CYS A 105 15.45 2.35 -1.62
N TYR A 106 15.56 1.94 -0.36
CA TYR A 106 15.84 2.82 0.79
C TYR A 106 16.78 2.10 1.79
N PRO A 107 18.10 2.08 1.53
CA PRO A 107 19.09 1.53 2.46
C PRO A 107 19.24 2.33 3.75
#